data_AF-A0A0G0TTP8-F1
#
_entry.id   AF-A0A0G0TTP8-F1
#
_cell.length_a   1.000
_cell.length_b   1.000
_cell.length_c   1.000
_cell.angle_alpha   90.00
_cell.angle_beta   90.00
_cell.angle_gamma   90.00
#
_symmetry.space_group_name_H-M   'P 1'
#
loop_
_entity.id
_entity.type
_entity.pdbx_description
1 polymer ?
#
loop_
_entity_poly.entity_id
_entity_poly.type
_entity_poly.pdbx_seq_one_letter_code
_entity_poly.pdbx_strand_id
1 'polypeptide(L)'
;MTGEVGYHTLETCSDPTCEEHESMHKILIGAAKNSGKKDFADGVHYGQDEKYEIKVKRQRSAYDCGQTCLEMLGYRDVREMYPNRELENLDLLQIAGSQFINKPEGYSYTNPHMLLVKNKSIGNHWVIRIEDKIICPLRGVYENQEFKRIFVDRVLQTFKVPHLINPIPIIEA
;
A
#
# COMPACT_ATOMS: atom_id res chain seq x y z
N MET A 1 -8.74 -37.30 -32.19
CA MET A 1 -9.66 -36.26 -31.67
C MET A 1 -9.12 -35.80 -30.34
N THR A 2 -8.38 -34.68 -30.34
CA THR A 2 -7.85 -34.02 -29.15
C THR A 2 -7.92 -32.52 -29.45
N GLY A 3 -8.89 -31.83 -28.83
CA GLY A 3 -9.09 -30.39 -28.99
C GLY A 3 -8.12 -29.64 -28.08
N GLU A 4 -7.32 -28.75 -28.67
CA GLU A 4 -6.43 -27.85 -27.97
C GLU A 4 -7.16 -26.58 -27.51
N VAL A 5 -6.72 -26.10 -26.35
CA VAL A 5 -7.22 -24.94 -25.62
C VAL A 5 -6.65 -23.67 -26.28
N GLY A 6 -7.53 -22.74 -26.67
CA GLY A 6 -7.14 -21.45 -27.22
C GLY A 6 -6.55 -20.53 -26.15
N TYR A 7 -5.32 -20.08 -26.36
CA TYR A 7 -4.71 -18.98 -25.62
C TYR A 7 -5.18 -17.66 -26.23
N HIS A 8 -5.80 -16.79 -25.41
CA HIS A 8 -6.05 -15.41 -25.80
C HIS A 8 -4.72 -14.65 -25.88
N THR A 9 -4.51 -14.07 -27.05
CA THR A 9 -3.38 -13.22 -27.44
C THR A 9 -3.32 -11.97 -26.57
N LEU A 10 -2.14 -11.69 -26.01
CA LEU A 10 -1.82 -10.42 -25.37
C LEU A 10 -1.81 -9.33 -26.46
N GLU A 11 -2.72 -8.36 -26.37
CA GLU A 11 -2.66 -7.15 -27.18
C GLU A 11 -1.42 -6.34 -26.78
N THR A 12 -0.54 -6.16 -27.76
CA THR A 12 0.68 -5.37 -27.66
C THR A 12 0.34 -3.89 -27.51
N CYS A 13 0.65 -3.32 -26.34
CA CYS A 13 0.53 -1.89 -26.08
C CYS A 13 1.49 -1.12 -27.00
N SER A 14 0.96 -0.24 -27.85
CA SER A 14 1.69 0.45 -28.93
C SER A 14 2.19 1.85 -28.52
N ASP A 15 2.33 2.10 -27.23
CA ASP A 15 2.61 3.42 -26.68
C ASP A 15 4.09 3.51 -26.20
N PRO A 16 4.92 4.41 -26.76
CA PRO A 16 6.36 4.51 -26.44
C PRO A 16 6.66 4.95 -24.99
N THR A 17 5.64 5.31 -24.21
CA THR A 17 5.74 5.57 -22.77
C THR A 17 5.74 4.30 -21.91
N CYS A 18 5.37 3.14 -22.47
CA CYS A 18 5.42 1.85 -21.78
C CYS A 18 6.83 1.28 -21.67
N GLU A 19 7.70 1.51 -22.66
CA GLU A 19 9.05 0.91 -22.70
C GLU A 19 10.01 1.54 -21.67
N GLU A 20 9.89 2.85 -21.41
CA GLU A 20 10.68 3.51 -20.35
C GLU A 20 10.25 3.05 -18.94
N HIS A 21 8.98 2.67 -18.77
CA HIS A 21 8.44 2.20 -17.49
C HIS A 21 8.87 0.78 -17.13
N GLU A 22 9.00 -0.14 -18.09
CA GLU A 22 9.58 -1.46 -17.84
C GLU A 22 11.05 -1.39 -17.40
N SER A 23 11.81 -0.44 -17.94
CA SER A 23 13.22 -0.26 -17.63
C SER A 23 13.43 0.18 -16.17
N MET A 24 12.64 1.15 -15.68
CA MET A 24 12.66 1.54 -14.26
C MET A 24 12.22 0.41 -13.32
N HIS A 25 11.23 -0.39 -13.74
CA HIS A 25 10.75 -1.55 -12.98
C HIS A 25 11.85 -2.63 -12.86
N LYS A 26 12.65 -2.84 -13.90
CA LYS A 26 13.80 -3.78 -13.91
C LYS A 26 14.96 -3.27 -13.04
N ILE A 27 15.26 -1.97 -13.03
CA ILE A 27 16.33 -1.38 -12.21
C ILE A 27 16.00 -1.47 -10.70
N LEU A 28 14.73 -1.31 -10.31
CA LEU A 28 14.28 -1.37 -8.91
C LEU A 28 14.19 -2.80 -8.34
N ILE A 29 14.20 -3.83 -9.20
CA ILE A 29 14.28 -5.25 -8.80
C ILE A 29 15.74 -5.69 -8.61
N GLY A 30 16.69 -5.06 -9.32
CA GLY A 30 18.12 -5.34 -9.24
C GLY A 30 18.75 -4.96 -7.89
N ALA A 31 18.41 -3.79 -7.34
CA ALA A 31 18.96 -3.31 -6.06
C ALA A 31 18.49 -4.12 -4.84
N ALA A 32 17.35 -4.82 -4.94
CA ALA A 32 16.79 -5.62 -3.84
C ALA A 32 17.41 -7.02 -3.72
N LYS A 33 18.34 -7.42 -4.59
CA LYS A 33 18.92 -8.78 -4.58
C LYS A 33 20.04 -8.99 -3.54
N ASN A 34 20.52 -7.94 -2.88
CA ASN A 34 21.64 -8.03 -1.91
C ASN A 34 21.27 -7.79 -0.43
N SER A 35 19.99 -7.65 -0.11
CA SER A 35 19.50 -7.64 1.29
C SER A 35 18.44 -8.73 1.43
N GLY A 36 18.69 -9.76 2.23
CA GLY A 36 17.91 -11.01 2.32
C GLY A 36 16.39 -10.82 2.20
N LYS A 37 15.89 -10.99 0.97
CA LYS A 37 14.51 -10.70 0.56
C LYS A 37 13.50 -11.48 1.39
N LYS A 38 12.62 -10.78 2.10
CA LYS A 38 11.23 -11.20 2.19
C LYS A 38 10.54 -10.62 0.96
N ASP A 39 10.31 -11.46 -0.04
CA ASP A 39 9.52 -11.08 -1.21
C ASP A 39 8.10 -10.65 -0.78
N PHE A 40 7.43 -9.90 -1.65
CA PHE A 40 6.07 -9.42 -1.43
C PHE A 40 5.13 -10.59 -1.15
N ALA A 41 4.76 -10.80 0.13
CA ALA A 41 3.93 -11.92 0.55
C ALA A 41 2.46 -11.50 0.58
N ASP A 42 1.85 -11.46 -0.60
CA ASP A 42 0.44 -11.11 -0.78
C ASP A 42 -0.47 -12.08 0.00
N GLY A 43 -1.50 -11.56 0.65
CA GLY A 43 -2.41 -12.37 1.45
C GLY A 43 -1.88 -12.84 2.80
N VAL A 44 -0.70 -12.40 3.25
CA VAL A 44 -0.27 -12.59 4.65
C VAL A 44 -1.06 -11.65 5.55
N HIS A 45 -1.48 -12.19 6.68
CA HIS A 45 -2.23 -11.47 7.71
C HIS A 45 -1.27 -10.96 8.78
N TYR A 46 -1.36 -9.67 9.12
CA TYR A 46 -0.56 -9.05 10.18
C TYR A 46 -1.45 -8.51 11.31
N GLY A 47 -1.01 -8.78 12.54
CA GLY A 47 -1.74 -8.55 13.79
C GLY A 47 -1.98 -9.86 14.54
N GLN A 48 -1.64 -9.90 15.82
CA GLN A 48 -2.03 -10.97 16.75
C GLN A 48 -2.92 -10.34 17.82
N ASP A 49 -3.93 -11.10 18.25
CA ASP A 49 -4.91 -10.77 19.29
C ASP A 49 -6.10 -9.89 18.84
N GLU A 50 -7.04 -10.45 18.07
CA GLU A 50 -8.45 -9.99 17.88
C GLU A 50 -8.73 -8.48 17.59
N LYS A 51 -7.71 -7.63 17.50
CA LYS A 51 -7.78 -6.16 17.44
C LYS A 51 -7.53 -5.62 16.04
N TYR A 52 -6.83 -6.36 15.19
CA TYR A 52 -6.61 -5.98 13.80
C TYR A 52 -6.09 -7.18 13.00
N GLU A 53 -6.68 -7.41 11.84
CA GLU A 53 -6.21 -8.34 10.82
C GLU A 53 -5.99 -7.55 9.52
N ILE A 54 -4.72 -7.28 9.18
CA ILE A 54 -4.36 -6.60 7.94
C ILE A 54 -3.95 -7.65 6.91
N LYS A 55 -4.75 -7.82 5.86
CA LYS A 55 -4.38 -8.64 4.70
C LYS A 55 -3.50 -7.82 3.76
N VAL A 56 -2.21 -8.16 3.69
CA VAL A 56 -1.25 -7.45 2.82
C VAL A 56 -1.67 -7.57 1.37
N LYS A 57 -1.66 -6.44 0.65
CA LYS A 57 -2.06 -6.32 -0.76
C LYS A 57 -1.07 -5.52 -1.58
N ARG A 58 -0.80 -5.99 -2.79
CA ARG A 58 0.03 -5.25 -3.76
C ARG A 58 -0.77 -4.15 -4.46
N GLN A 59 -0.17 -2.99 -4.63
CA GLN A 59 -0.74 -1.92 -5.44
C GLN A 59 -0.80 -2.32 -6.92
N ARG A 60 -1.84 -1.87 -7.64
CA ARG A 60 -2.08 -2.23 -9.05
C ARG A 60 -1.49 -1.23 -10.04
N SER A 61 -1.24 0.00 -9.61
CA SER A 61 -0.68 1.05 -10.45
C SER A 61 0.31 1.92 -9.67
N ALA A 62 0.94 2.90 -10.31
CA ALA A 62 1.84 3.83 -9.62
C ALA A 62 1.09 4.74 -8.64
N TYR A 63 -0.20 4.99 -8.90
CA TYR A 63 -1.00 6.02 -8.24
C TYR A 63 -1.92 5.47 -7.14
N ASP A 64 -2.04 4.15 -6.99
CA ASP A 64 -3.04 3.53 -6.10
C ASP A 64 -2.47 3.03 -4.75
N CYS A 65 -1.29 3.51 -4.34
CA CYS A 65 -0.68 3.09 -3.08
C CYS A 65 -1.54 3.47 -1.86
N GLY A 66 -2.17 4.65 -1.87
CA GLY A 66 -3.08 5.10 -0.80
C GLY A 66 -4.36 4.27 -0.73
N GLN A 67 -4.97 4.00 -1.89
CA GLN A 67 -6.16 3.16 -2.00
C GLN A 67 -5.89 1.75 -1.54
N THR A 68 -4.73 1.19 -1.92
CA THR A 68 -4.33 -0.14 -1.48
C THR A 68 -4.13 -0.18 0.04
N CYS A 69 -3.60 0.88 0.67
CA CYS A 69 -3.57 0.99 2.12
C CYS A 69 -4.97 0.98 2.74
N LEU A 70 -5.92 1.73 2.20
CA LEU A 70 -7.29 1.74 2.69
C LEU A 70 -7.97 0.36 2.53
N GLU A 71 -7.75 -0.32 1.41
CA GLU A 71 -8.24 -1.69 1.22
C GLU A 71 -7.66 -2.67 2.25
N MET A 72 -6.36 -2.52 2.58
CA MET A 72 -5.70 -3.31 3.61
C MET A 72 -6.27 -3.01 5.02
N LEU A 73 -6.86 -1.83 5.22
CA LEU A 73 -7.55 -1.43 6.44
C LEU A 73 -9.06 -1.80 6.46
N GLY A 74 -9.54 -2.53 5.45
CA GLY A 74 -10.91 -3.04 5.40
C GLY A 74 -11.93 -2.12 4.70
N TYR A 75 -11.50 -0.98 4.13
CA TYR A 75 -12.39 -0.13 3.36
C TYR A 75 -12.73 -0.79 2.01
N ARG A 76 -14.04 -0.82 1.70
CA ARG A 76 -14.58 -1.34 0.43
C ARG A 76 -14.69 -0.23 -0.60
N ASP A 77 -14.72 -0.60 -1.87
CA ASP A 77 -15.02 0.27 -3.02
C ASP A 77 -14.12 1.51 -3.14
N VAL A 78 -12.96 1.48 -2.50
CA VAL A 78 -11.97 2.58 -2.47
C VAL A 78 -11.54 2.99 -3.88
N ARG A 79 -11.47 2.03 -4.79
CA ARG A 79 -11.09 2.28 -6.19
C ARG A 79 -12.20 2.97 -7.00
N GLU A 80 -13.45 2.78 -6.59
CA GLU A 80 -14.59 3.47 -7.20
C GLU A 80 -14.71 4.90 -6.64
N MET A 81 -14.43 5.09 -5.34
CA MET A 81 -14.37 6.40 -4.71
C MET A 81 -13.20 7.26 -5.24
N TYR A 82 -12.07 6.61 -5.56
CA TYR A 82 -10.84 7.27 -5.98
C TYR A 82 -10.26 6.66 -7.27
N PRO A 83 -10.96 6.76 -8.40
CA PRO A 83 -10.55 6.13 -9.64
C PRO A 83 -9.34 6.84 -10.24
N ASN A 84 -8.29 6.06 -10.57
CA ASN A 84 -7.13 6.49 -11.36
C ASN A 84 -6.39 7.75 -10.85
N ARG A 85 -6.45 8.04 -9.55
CA ARG A 85 -5.74 9.18 -8.95
C ARG A 85 -5.01 8.78 -7.68
N GLU A 86 -4.11 9.62 -7.20
CA GLU A 86 -3.53 9.45 -5.87
C GLU A 86 -4.51 9.86 -4.77
N LEU A 87 -4.42 9.19 -3.63
CA LEU A 87 -5.13 9.58 -2.42
C LEU A 87 -4.48 10.84 -1.84
N GLU A 88 -5.28 11.89 -1.65
CA GLU A 88 -4.84 13.13 -1.04
C GLU A 88 -5.17 13.17 0.46
N ASN A 89 -4.58 14.13 1.16
CA ASN A 89 -4.80 14.30 2.60
C ASN A 89 -6.25 14.65 2.94
N LEU A 90 -6.89 15.44 2.09
CA LEU A 90 -8.29 15.85 2.28
C LEU A 90 -9.22 14.64 2.17
N ASP A 91 -8.88 13.65 1.32
CA ASP A 91 -9.65 12.41 1.21
C ASP A 91 -9.61 11.63 2.52
N LEU A 92 -8.43 11.51 3.13
CA LEU A 92 -8.28 10.85 4.43
C LEU A 92 -9.02 11.57 5.55
N LEU A 93 -9.13 12.90 5.52
CA LEU A 93 -9.87 13.67 6.52
C LEU A 93 -11.39 13.53 6.39
N GLN A 94 -11.90 13.13 5.22
CA GLN A 94 -13.33 12.87 5.01
C GLN A 94 -13.76 11.52 5.61
N ILE A 95 -12.82 10.61 5.87
CA ILE A 95 -13.09 9.33 6.50
C ILE A 95 -13.49 9.57 7.97
N ALA A 96 -14.69 9.15 8.34
CA ALA A 96 -15.20 9.28 9.70
C ALA A 96 -14.24 8.64 10.71
N GLY A 97 -13.83 9.40 11.74
CA GLY A 97 -12.89 8.94 12.77
C GLY A 97 -11.40 9.01 12.38
N SER A 98 -11.09 9.42 11.16
CA SER A 98 -9.72 9.71 10.74
C SER A 98 -9.17 10.94 11.45
N GLN A 99 -7.90 10.89 11.85
CA GLN A 99 -7.24 11.96 12.58
C GLN A 99 -5.84 12.20 12.03
N PHE A 100 -5.57 13.46 11.67
CA PHE A 100 -4.21 13.89 11.40
C PHE A 100 -3.40 13.95 12.70
N ILE A 101 -2.23 13.30 12.72
CA ILE A 101 -1.34 13.28 13.88
C ILE A 101 -0.21 14.29 13.65
N ASN A 102 -0.29 15.41 14.36
CA ASN A 102 0.77 16.41 14.36
C ASN A 102 1.89 15.98 15.33
N LYS A 103 3.15 15.98 14.86
CA LYS A 103 4.36 15.56 15.61
C LYS A 103 4.30 14.13 16.18
N PRO A 104 4.64 13.11 15.37
CA PRO A 104 4.57 11.71 15.79
C PRO A 104 5.64 11.24 16.80
N GLU A 105 6.55 12.12 17.26
CA GLU A 105 7.57 11.73 18.23
C GLU A 105 6.94 11.30 19.56
N GLY A 106 7.25 10.08 20.00
CA GLY A 106 6.66 9.47 21.20
C GLY A 106 5.24 8.92 21.03
N TYR A 107 4.64 9.06 19.84
CA TYR A 107 3.30 8.53 19.59
C TYR A 107 3.30 7.00 19.51
N SER A 108 2.36 6.36 20.20
CA SER A 108 2.22 4.90 20.22
C SER A 108 1.52 4.41 18.96
N TYR A 109 2.21 3.59 18.17
CA TYR A 109 1.67 2.98 16.96
C TYR A 109 1.01 1.62 17.21
N THR A 110 0.43 1.43 18.40
CA THR A 110 -0.32 0.21 18.77
C THR A 110 -1.55 -0.08 17.90
N ASN A 111 -1.93 0.86 17.02
CA ASN A 111 -2.97 0.66 16.01
C ASN A 111 -2.40 1.00 14.62
N PRO A 112 -3.03 0.54 13.53
CA PRO A 112 -2.63 0.89 12.18
C PRO A 112 -2.72 2.41 11.93
N HIS A 113 -1.71 2.96 11.26
CA HIS A 113 -1.67 4.36 10.82
C HIS A 113 -1.23 4.43 9.36
N MET A 114 -1.81 5.35 8.60
CA MET A 114 -1.35 5.65 7.24
C MET A 114 -0.30 6.77 7.30
N LEU A 115 0.85 6.53 6.68
CA LEU A 115 1.95 7.48 6.61
C LEU A 115 2.17 7.86 5.15
N LEU A 116 2.22 9.16 4.88
CA LEU A 116 2.75 9.66 3.63
C LEU A 116 4.26 9.86 3.82
N VAL A 117 5.06 9.15 3.04
CA VAL A 117 6.52 9.26 3.07
C VAL A 117 7.04 9.86 1.77
N LYS A 118 8.12 10.63 1.87
CA LYS A 118 8.96 10.93 0.72
C LYS A 118 9.91 9.75 0.51
N ASN A 119 9.64 8.93 -0.49
CA ASN A 119 10.50 7.83 -0.89
C ASN A 119 11.68 8.34 -1.72
N LYS A 120 12.86 7.78 -1.49
CA LYS A 120 14.12 8.17 -2.15
C LYS A 120 14.13 7.90 -3.66
N SER A 121 13.33 6.96 -4.15
CA SER A 121 13.38 6.50 -5.55
C SER A 121 12.12 6.78 -6.36
N ILE A 122 10.95 6.83 -5.73
CA ILE A 122 9.65 6.89 -6.44
C ILE A 122 8.82 8.13 -6.12
N GLY A 123 9.33 9.06 -5.30
CA GLY A 123 8.58 10.24 -4.89
C GLY A 123 7.68 9.98 -3.68
N ASN A 124 6.50 10.59 -3.64
CA ASN A 124 5.62 10.46 -2.48
C ASN A 124 4.94 9.08 -2.48
N HIS A 125 4.77 8.47 -1.31
CA HIS A 125 4.23 7.11 -1.22
C HIS A 125 3.48 6.88 0.09
N TRP A 126 2.32 6.26 0.02
CA TRP A 126 1.54 5.86 1.18
C TRP A 126 1.96 4.47 1.67
N VAL A 127 2.12 4.34 2.99
CA VAL A 127 2.39 3.07 3.67
C VAL A 127 1.55 2.97 4.94
N ILE A 128 1.35 1.76 5.45
CA ILE A 128 0.78 1.55 6.78
C ILE A 128 1.92 1.33 7.78
N ARG A 129 1.84 1.99 8.93
CA ARG A 129 2.66 1.68 10.10
C ARG A 129 1.78 1.07 11.18
N ILE A 130 2.26 -0.03 11.74
CA ILE A 130 1.69 -0.64 12.95
C ILE A 130 2.85 -1.14 13.79
N GLU A 131 2.88 -0.73 15.06
CA GLU A 131 3.95 -1.01 16.01
C GLU A 131 5.34 -0.63 15.43
N ASP A 132 6.22 -1.62 15.32
CA ASP A 132 7.55 -1.52 14.72
C ASP A 132 7.60 -1.91 13.24
N LYS A 133 6.46 -2.21 12.61
CA LYS A 133 6.37 -2.64 11.20
C LYS A 133 5.88 -1.55 10.27
N ILE A 134 6.34 -1.63 9.03
CA ILE A 134 5.82 -0.89 7.88
C ILE A 134 5.31 -1.88 6.84
N ILE A 135 4.06 -1.69 6.41
CA ILE A 135 3.44 -2.41 5.31
C ILE A 135 3.39 -1.45 4.12
N CYS A 136 4.19 -1.75 3.10
CA CYS A 136 4.32 -0.97 1.88
C CYS A 136 3.62 -1.69 0.72
N PRO A 137 2.62 -1.07 0.06
CA PRO A 137 1.90 -1.66 -1.07
C PRO A 137 2.78 -2.05 -2.27
N LEU A 138 3.98 -1.46 -2.37
CA LEU A 138 4.95 -1.77 -3.44
C LEU A 138 5.98 -2.83 -3.03
N ARG A 139 6.37 -2.88 -1.75
CA ARG A 139 7.55 -3.63 -1.30
C ARG A 139 7.24 -4.76 -0.32
N GLY A 140 6.06 -4.77 0.29
CA GLY A 140 5.67 -5.75 1.30
C GLY A 140 5.94 -5.23 2.71
N VAL A 141 6.27 -6.13 3.64
CA VAL A 141 6.39 -5.81 5.07
C VAL A 141 7.84 -5.76 5.51
N TYR A 142 8.18 -4.72 6.28
CA TYR A 142 9.52 -4.44 6.78
C TYR A 142 9.49 -3.99 8.23
N GLU A 143 10.63 -4.13 8.90
CA GLU A 143 10.90 -3.40 10.13
C GLU A 143 10.97 -1.89 9.82
N ASN A 144 10.39 -1.06 10.69
CA ASN A 144 10.29 0.39 10.50
C ASN A 144 11.67 1.05 10.37
N GLN A 145 12.65 0.62 11.18
CA GLN A 145 14.02 1.14 11.08
C GLN A 145 14.67 0.77 9.74
N GLU A 146 14.49 -0.47 9.29
CA GLU A 146 15.02 -0.95 8.01
C GLU A 146 14.37 -0.21 6.84
N PHE A 147 13.04 -0.15 6.82
CA PHE A 147 12.28 0.53 5.78
C PHE A 147 12.69 2.01 5.67
N LYS A 148 12.79 2.70 6.81
CA LYS A 148 13.21 4.09 6.83
C LYS A 148 14.62 4.27 6.27
N ARG A 149 15.57 3.44 6.72
CA ARG A 149 16.96 3.51 6.26
C ARG A 149 17.07 3.33 4.75
N ILE A 150 16.39 2.32 4.20
CA ILE A 150 16.55 1.94 2.79
C ILE A 150 15.74 2.87 1.88
N PHE A 151 14.48 3.15 2.20
CA PHE A 151 13.53 3.71 1.24
C PHE A 151 13.04 5.12 1.55
N VAL A 152 13.10 5.58 2.79
CA VAL A 152 12.46 6.84 3.21
C VAL A 152 13.48 7.94 3.42
N ASP A 153 13.25 9.08 2.77
CA ASP A 153 13.95 10.32 3.08
C ASP A 153 13.36 10.96 4.35
N ARG A 154 12.04 11.19 4.35
CA ARG A 154 11.31 11.71 5.51
C ARG A 154 9.84 11.30 5.50
N VAL A 155 9.22 11.28 6.68
CA VAL A 155 7.77 11.18 6.83
C VAL A 155 7.19 12.57 6.65
N LEU A 156 6.26 12.72 5.70
CA LEU A 156 5.59 13.98 5.43
C LEU A 156 4.38 14.15 6.36
N GLN A 157 3.54 13.13 6.45
CA GLN A 157 2.28 13.17 7.19
C GLN A 157 1.96 11.82 7.83
N THR A 158 1.16 11.85 8.89
CA THR A 158 0.68 10.66 9.60
C THR A 158 -0.79 10.82 9.91
N PHE A 159 -1.57 9.81 9.57
CA PHE A 159 -3.00 9.72 9.84
C PHE A 159 -3.29 8.47 10.65
N LYS A 160 -4.04 8.63 11.73
CA LYS A 160 -4.76 7.52 12.33
C LYS A 160 -6.03 7.33 11.52
N VAL A 161 -6.13 6.21 10.82
CA VAL A 161 -7.32 5.86 10.03
C VAL A 161 -7.97 4.66 10.74
N PRO A 162 -9.27 4.70 11.05
CA PRO A 162 -9.94 3.59 11.71
C PRO A 162 -9.76 2.27 10.94
N HIS A 163 -9.43 1.22 11.66
CA HIS A 163 -9.39 -0.12 11.08
C HIS A 163 -10.78 -0.74 11.16
N LEU A 164 -11.33 -1.17 10.02
CA LEU A 164 -12.66 -1.80 9.97
C LEU A 164 -12.50 -3.30 10.19
N ILE A 165 -12.40 -3.69 11.47
CA ILE A 165 -12.45 -5.10 11.90
C ILE A 165 -13.90 -5.54 11.69
N ASN A 166 -14.13 -6.29 10.62
CA ASN A 166 -15.44 -6.64 10.06
C ASN A 166 -16.07 -5.52 9.23
N PRO A 167 -16.49 -5.83 7.98
CA PRO A 167 -17.33 -4.94 7.21
C PRO A 167 -18.61 -4.69 8.01
N ILE A 168 -18.95 -3.42 8.21
CA ILE A 168 -20.29 -3.07 8.65
C ILE A 168 -21.24 -3.76 7.66
N PRO A 169 -22.15 -4.66 8.10
CA PRO A 169 -23.15 -5.19 7.19
C PRO A 169 -23.88 -3.98 6.63
N ILE A 170 -23.88 -3.86 5.31
CA ILE A 170 -24.70 -2.87 4.61
C ILE A 170 -26.12 -3.22 5.02
N ILE A 171 -26.71 -2.41 5.90
CA ILE A 171 -28.15 -2.47 6.15
C ILE A 171 -28.73 -1.79 4.92
N GLU A 172 -29.12 -2.59 3.94
CA GLU A 172 -29.96 -2.12 2.85
C GLU A 172 -31.25 -1.57 3.47
N ALA A 173 -31.56 -0.30 3.16
CA ALA A 173 -32.75 0.41 3.63
C ALA A 173 -33.98 0.04 2.80
#